data_AF-A0A957NRI2-F1
#
_entry.id   AF-A0A957NRI2-F1
#
_cell.length_a   1.000
_cell.length_b   1.000
_cell.length_c   1.000
_cell.angle_alpha   90.00
_cell.angle_beta   90.00
_cell.angle_gamma   90.00
#
_symmetry.space_group_name_H-M   'P 1'
#
loop_
_entity.id
_entity.type
_entity.pdbx_description
1 polymer ?
#
loop_
_entity_poly.entity_id
_entity_poly.type
_entity_poly.pdbx_seq_one_letter_code
_entity_poly.pdbx_strand_id
1 'polypeptide(L)'
;MTQHAHSLDPIDPFDESKMTLMEHLLELRYRLMWIVGAVALGTMVAMSFSNWLIRLIAYPLSGYQAQLQALGPTDTIFIFIKVSFTAGTAIAIPIIAYHLIA
;
A
#
# COMPACT_ATOMS: atom_id res chain seq x y z
N MET A 1 -59.18 -7.47 -26.31
CA MET A 1 -58.71 -6.16 -26.82
C MET A 1 -58.72 -5.23 -25.62
N THR A 2 -57.67 -5.12 -24.81
CA THR A 2 -56.39 -4.45 -25.10
C THR A 2 -55.25 -5.09 -24.29
N GLN A 3 -54.45 -5.89 -24.98
CA GLN A 3 -53.02 -6.07 -24.71
C GLN A 3 -52.30 -4.82 -25.26
N HIS A 4 -51.10 -4.49 -24.75
CA HIS A 4 -50.24 -3.32 -25.01
C HIS A 4 -50.56 -2.09 -24.15
N ALA A 5 -49.67 -1.53 -23.33
CA ALA A 5 -48.21 -1.62 -23.23
C ALA A 5 -47.84 -1.45 -21.74
N HIS A 6 -47.18 -2.42 -21.09
CA HIS A 6 -45.73 -2.41 -20.87
C HIS A 6 -45.07 -1.07 -21.27
N SER A 7 -45.32 -0.04 -20.48
CA SER A 7 -44.41 1.11 -20.39
C SER A 7 -43.06 0.55 -19.98
N LEU A 8 -42.14 0.48 -20.94
CA LEU A 8 -40.73 0.33 -20.68
C LEU A 8 -40.36 1.50 -19.77
N ASP A 9 -40.27 1.22 -18.48
CA ASP A 9 -39.54 2.09 -17.56
C ASP A 9 -38.19 2.31 -18.23
N PRO A 10 -37.83 3.55 -18.63
CA PRO A 10 -36.50 3.80 -19.12
C PRO A 10 -35.58 3.34 -18.00
N ILE A 11 -34.77 2.29 -18.22
CA ILE A 11 -33.63 2.01 -17.36
C ILE A 11 -32.80 3.29 -17.46
N ASP A 12 -32.96 4.17 -16.48
CA ASP A 12 -32.31 5.47 -16.44
C ASP A 12 -30.82 5.14 -16.26
N PRO A 13 -29.98 5.26 -17.31
CA PRO A 13 -28.61 4.73 -17.30
C PRO A 13 -27.69 5.44 -16.31
N PHE A 14 -28.25 6.41 -15.58
CA PHE A 14 -27.56 7.35 -14.71
C PHE A 14 -27.74 7.02 -13.21
N ASP A 15 -28.59 6.06 -12.84
CA ASP A 15 -28.76 5.69 -11.42
C ASP A 15 -27.67 4.72 -10.92
N GLU A 16 -27.00 3.99 -11.82
CA GLU A 16 -25.82 3.15 -11.49
C GLU A 16 -24.61 3.99 -10.99
N SER A 17 -24.57 5.28 -11.28
CA SER A 17 -23.41 6.14 -10.96
C SER A 17 -23.51 6.85 -9.61
N LYS A 18 -24.59 6.65 -8.84
CA LYS A 18 -24.77 7.25 -7.52
C LYS A 18 -24.50 6.24 -6.42
N MET A 19 -23.25 5.82 -6.29
CA MET A 19 -22.82 5.15 -5.05
C MET A 19 -23.13 6.05 -3.86
N THR A 20 -23.82 5.49 -2.87
CA THR A 20 -24.04 6.18 -1.60
C THR A 20 -22.70 6.36 -0.87
N LEU A 21 -22.56 7.39 -0.03
CA LEU A 21 -21.32 7.60 0.74
C LEU A 21 -20.97 6.37 1.60
N MET A 22 -21.97 5.61 2.05
CA MET A 22 -21.73 4.36 2.76
C MET A 22 -21.09 3.29 1.87
N GLU A 23 -21.53 3.16 0.61
CA GLU A 23 -20.93 2.20 -0.34
C GLU A 23 -19.47 2.56 -0.65
N HIS A 24 -19.17 3.84 -0.87
CA HIS A 24 -17.78 4.27 -1.11
C HIS A 24 -16.86 4.00 0.09
N LEU A 25 -17.33 4.22 1.33
CA LEU A 25 -16.56 3.89 2.53
C LEU A 25 -16.40 2.37 2.75
N LEU A 26 -17.42 1.58 2.40
CA LEU A 26 -17.38 0.12 2.44
C LEU A 26 -16.36 -0.46 1.47
N GLU A 27 -16.18 0.19 0.33
CA GLU A 27 -15.16 -0.13 -0.66
C GLU A 27 -13.76 0.28 -0.17
N LEU A 28 -13.62 1.50 0.36
CA LEU A 28 -12.35 1.99 0.90
C LEU A 28 -11.79 1.08 2.01
N ARG A 29 -12.63 0.61 2.95
CA ARG A 29 -12.16 -0.31 4.02
C ARG A 29 -11.59 -1.61 3.45
N TYR A 30 -12.18 -2.13 2.37
CA TYR A 30 -11.78 -3.39 1.77
C TYR A 30 -10.43 -3.21 1.08
N ARG A 31 -10.30 -2.12 0.33
CA ARG A 31 -9.05 -1.71 -0.32
C ARG A 31 -7.94 -1.45 0.68
N LEU A 32 -8.25 -0.79 1.80
CA LEU A 32 -7.29 -0.54 2.88
C LEU A 32 -6.74 -1.83 3.48
N MET A 33 -7.58 -2.85 3.70
CA MET A 33 -7.13 -4.15 4.19
C MET A 33 -6.15 -4.83 3.21
N TRP A 34 -6.41 -4.76 1.91
CA TRP A 34 -5.50 -5.28 0.88
C TRP A 34 -4.18 -4.52 0.84
N ILE A 35 -4.20 -3.19 0.92
CA ILE A 35 -3.00 -2.35 0.98
C ILE A 35 -2.16 -2.72 2.21
N VAL A 36 -2.78 -2.80 3.38
CA VAL A 36 -2.09 -3.17 4.62
C VAL A 36 -1.49 -4.57 4.52
N GLY A 37 -2.22 -5.54 3.96
CA GLY A 37 -1.71 -6.89 3.70
C GLY A 37 -0.52 -6.90 2.75
N ALA A 38 -0.58 -6.13 1.67
CA ALA A 38 0.51 -6.01 0.70
C ALA A 38 1.77 -5.38 1.32
N VAL A 39 1.63 -4.31 2.10
CA VAL A 39 2.75 -3.69 2.82
C VAL A 39 3.33 -4.64 3.86
N ALA A 40 2.50 -5.40 4.59
CA ALA A 40 2.97 -6.38 5.55
C ALA A 40 3.79 -7.48 4.87
N LEU A 41 3.28 -8.06 3.78
CA LEU A 41 3.99 -9.07 2.99
C LEU A 41 5.28 -8.51 2.38
N GLY A 42 5.22 -7.32 1.78
CA GLY A 42 6.39 -6.63 1.25
C GLY A 42 7.45 -6.38 2.33
N THR A 43 7.03 -6.00 3.53
CA THR A 43 7.92 -5.79 4.69
C THR A 43 8.55 -7.09 5.17
N MET A 44 7.79 -8.20 5.21
CA MET A 44 8.34 -9.52 5.56
C MET A 44 9.42 -9.95 4.57
N VAL A 45 9.19 -9.76 3.27
CA VAL A 45 10.19 -10.04 2.23
C VAL A 45 11.39 -9.12 2.39
N ALA A 46 11.17 -7.81 2.56
CA ALA A 46 12.24 -6.83 2.73
C ALA A 46 13.08 -7.05 4.00
N MET A 47 12.49 -7.59 5.07
CA MET A 47 13.24 -7.98 6.28
C MET A 47 14.32 -9.01 5.98
N SER A 48 14.07 -9.99 5.10
CA SER A 48 15.09 -10.98 4.70
C SER A 48 16.26 -10.33 3.96
N PHE A 49 16.03 -9.25 3.22
CA PHE A 49 17.06 -8.51 2.48
C PHE A 49 17.59 -7.27 3.20
N SER A 50 17.14 -7.00 4.43
CA SER A 50 17.46 -5.81 5.21
C SER A 50 18.97 -5.56 5.34
N ASN A 51 19.76 -6.61 5.62
CA ASN A 51 21.21 -6.50 5.75
C ASN A 51 21.89 -6.00 4.48
N TRP A 52 21.38 -6.39 3.31
CA TRP A 52 21.91 -5.93 2.02
C TRP A 52 21.51 -4.47 1.77
N LEU A 53 20.27 -4.09 2.09
CA LEU A 53 19.79 -2.71 1.99
C LEU A 53 20.59 -1.74 2.88
N ILE A 54 20.82 -2.12 4.15
CA ILE A 54 21.58 -1.29 5.08
C ILE A 54 23.01 -1.07 4.55
N ARG A 55 23.64 -2.11 3.99
CA ARG A 55 24.97 -1.98 3.36
C ARG A 55 24.95 -1.07 2.14
N LEU A 56 23.90 -1.13 1.32
CA LEU A 56 23.72 -0.25 0.16
C LEU A 56 23.60 1.21 0.59
N ILE A 57 22.83 1.49 1.65
CA ILE A 57 22.69 2.84 2.23
C ILE A 57 23.99 3.30 2.89
N ALA A 58 24.75 2.39 3.51
CA ALA A 58 26.03 2.68 4.16
C ALA A 58 27.21 2.84 3.17
N TYR A 59 27.08 2.37 1.93
CA TYR A 59 28.11 2.45 0.91
C TYR A 59 28.63 3.88 0.67
N PRO A 60 27.79 4.92 0.44
CA PRO A 60 28.26 6.30 0.29
C PRO A 60 28.91 6.87 1.56
N LEU A 61 28.58 6.34 2.74
CA LEU A 61 29.18 6.79 4.01
C LEU A 61 30.61 6.31 4.18
N SER A 62 31.04 5.23 3.52
CA SER A 62 32.42 4.73 3.61
C SER A 62 33.49 5.68 3.04
N GLY A 63 33.09 6.69 2.24
CA GLY A 63 33.99 7.72 1.71
C GLY A 63 34.25 8.88 2.68
N TYR A 64 33.38 9.08 3.67
CA TYR A 64 33.62 9.96 4.81
C TYR A 64 34.05 9.06 5.97
N GLN A 65 34.99 9.47 6.82
CA GLN A 65 35.37 8.70 8.01
C GLN A 65 34.26 8.68 9.10
N ALA A 66 33.00 8.75 8.70
CA ALA A 66 31.82 8.61 9.52
C ALA A 66 31.56 7.11 9.73
N GLN A 67 32.11 6.56 10.83
CA GLN A 67 31.65 5.25 11.29
C GLN A 67 30.18 5.36 11.67
N LEU A 68 29.34 4.47 11.15
CA LEU A 68 27.97 4.26 11.61
C LEU A 68 28.03 3.74 13.05
N GLN A 69 28.23 4.67 13.98
CA GLN A 69 28.24 4.37 15.40
C GLN A 69 26.80 4.44 15.88
N ALA A 70 26.26 3.31 16.32
CA ALA A 70 24.97 3.29 17.00
C ALA A 70 25.12 4.11 18.30
N LEU A 71 24.32 5.17 18.46
CA LEU A 71 24.34 6.03 19.64
C LEU A 71 23.72 5.29 20.85
N GLY A 72 22.94 4.24 20.61
CA GLY A 72 22.51 3.27 21.62
C GLY A 72 22.18 1.88 21.04
N PRO A 73 22.04 0.84 21.88
CA PRO A 73 21.73 -0.52 21.42
C PRO A 73 20.39 -0.63 20.69
N THR A 74 19.45 0.27 21.00
CA THR A 74 18.12 0.32 20.37
C THR A 74 18.16 0.90 18.96
N ASP A 75 19.18 1.69 18.60
CA ASP A 75 19.25 2.34 17.29
C ASP A 75 19.34 1.32 16.16
N THR A 76 20.12 0.25 16.36
CA THR A 76 20.26 -0.83 15.37
C THR A 76 18.92 -1.50 15.07
N ILE A 77 18.08 -1.70 16.09
CA ILE A 77 16.75 -2.30 15.94
C ILE A 77 15.81 -1.33 15.19
N PHE A 78 15.81 -0.05 15.57
CA PHE A 78 14.99 0.97 14.90
C PHE A 78 15.40 1.17 13.43
N ILE A 79 16.70 1.18 13.12
CA ILE A 79 17.20 1.27 11.74
C ILE A 79 16.72 0.06 10.94
N PHE A 80 16.85 -1.15 11.49
CA PHE A 80 16.41 -2.37 10.82
C PHE A 80 14.91 -2.34 10.50
N ILE A 81 14.07 -1.98 11.48
CA ILE A 81 12.61 -1.87 11.30
C ILE A 81 12.27 -0.78 10.28
N LYS A 82 12.89 0.41 10.37
CA LYS A 82 12.64 1.51 9.43
C LYS A 82 13.01 1.13 8.01
N VAL A 83 14.20 0.55 7.81
CA VAL A 83 14.69 0.17 6.48
C VAL A 83 13.81 -0.93 5.87
N SER A 84 13.49 -1.98 6.63
CA SER A 84 12.62 -3.06 6.14
C SER A 84 11.20 -2.57 5.83
N PHE A 85 10.62 -1.71 6.66
CA PHE A 85 9.30 -1.12 6.41
C PHE A 85 9.28 -0.21 5.18
N THR A 86 10.26 0.70 5.05
CA THR A 86 10.35 1.61 3.90
C THR A 86 10.56 0.82 2.60
N ALA A 87 11.43 -0.18 2.62
CA ALA A 87 11.68 -1.04 1.47
C ALA A 87 10.49 -1.94 1.13
N GLY A 88 9.84 -2.52 2.13
CA GLY A 88 8.63 -3.30 1.95
C GLY A 88 7.49 -2.48 1.37
N THR A 89 7.34 -1.24 1.83
CA THR A 89 6.39 -0.27 1.26
C THR A 89 6.75 0.07 -0.18
N ALA A 90 8.03 0.26 -0.50
CA ALA A 90 8.50 0.51 -1.87
C ALA A 90 8.16 -0.66 -2.82
N ILE A 91 8.30 -1.91 -2.34
CA ILE A 91 7.88 -3.11 -3.09
C ILE A 91 6.35 -3.17 -3.24
N ALA A 92 5.60 -2.68 -2.24
CA ALA A 92 4.14 -2.67 -2.25
C ALA A 92 3.52 -1.54 -3.10
N ILE A 93 4.30 -0.56 -3.57
CA ILE A 93 3.85 0.55 -4.43
C ILE A 93 2.89 0.13 -5.56
N PRO A 94 3.16 -0.89 -6.39
CA PRO A 94 2.24 -1.29 -7.46
C PRO A 94 0.85 -1.68 -6.95
N ILE A 95 0.76 -2.38 -5.81
CA ILE A 95 -0.51 -2.80 -5.22
C ILE A 95 -1.24 -1.61 -4.58
N ILE A 96 -0.49 -0.72 -3.93
CA ILE A 96 -1.01 0.54 -3.39
C ILE A 96 -1.59 1.40 -4.50
N ALA A 97 -0.84 1.60 -5.59
CA ALA A 97 -1.26 2.39 -6.74
C ALA A 97 -2.52 1.81 -7.40
N TYR A 98 -2.59 0.48 -7.57
CA TYR A 98 -3.78 -0.18 -8.11
C TYR A 98 -5.02 0.09 -7.25
N HIS A 99 -4.92 -0.04 -5.94
CA HIS A 99 -6.06 0.16 -5.02
C HIS A 99 -6.44 1.62 -4.79
N LEU A 100 -5.52 2.57 -5.04
CA LEU A 100 -5.80 4.01 -4.99
C LEU A 100 -6.50 4.54 -6.25
N ILE A 101 -6.21 3.95 -7.42
CA ILE A 101 -6.74 4.40 -8.71
C ILE A 101 -8.06 3.71 -9.05
N ALA A 102 -8.19 2.41 -8.71
CA ALA A 102 -9.44 1.69 -8.92
C ALA A 102 -10.59 2.35 -8.16
#